data_AF-A0AAD2CQG7-F1
#
_entry.id   AF-A0AAD2CQG7-F1
#
_cell.length_a   1.000
_cell.length_b   1.000
_cell.length_c   1.000
_cell.angle_alpha   90.00
_cell.angle_beta   90.00
_cell.angle_gamma   90.00
#
_symmetry.space_group_name_H-M   'P 1'
#
loop_
_entity.id
_entity.type
_entity.pdbx_description
1 polymer ?
#
loop_
_entity_poly.entity_id
_entity_poly.type
_entity_poly.pdbx_seq_one_letter_code
_entity_poly.pdbx_strand_id
1 'polypeptide(L)'
;MGQTRYSGGLKTLQYFVLWGTVVQWHCDSFVLAANDDNQRPENWYKKYEHYPPYCSIPKEMETRAVPPLPEVSRSVYGETRIQHVSAIIRHGARTPWSSNENCFPKFPVDITDTEWNCKLTTIMTPPSSLTIGEEEGLGDDSKGLDNSFFLFEKFYDALPYLKDGLSNELNGTCQVGQLLLKGYEQELKNGAILRDAYTYTYDTMDHDERMRLIELSFHEFSAWDPNHLRFRADADQRTIMSGQVLLRGLLENEAEAYFRDTGEYPTIPLHIADRERDIMGPSAKVCPRLDEIANRARQSDEYQTFNNSKESLEVNYFLDNTLGRMDDNKILDCLMITMCNDRDLPDVINDYGKPDSWFERIGALDIEEYNRVMKYNNSEHSRLAMGPLWAEMKDIWELFLRRDKRGKNPSGEDGTVPPRLALYSGHDTTIMPLLASISPDLWNDTEWAPYASMLLFEIHEFIDSWNTTLFESRYAFRMIYNGKVLTGQVPGCHADLELCDLQTLMQIIQPFATRATDCTSGAKQKAGYMSSVAVVNTKRGIMMFFSLILLGAIVGAIAAYVLVTGSLCGKRILSYTPIEDSTSARFGLRDAPSFSGPVGFQDEPH
;
A
#
# COMPACT_ATOMS: atom_id res chain seq x y z
N MET A 1 8.59 -54.79 -24.87
CA MET A 1 7.90 -54.98 -26.16
C MET A 1 6.43 -54.70 -25.91
N GLY A 2 5.72 -53.72 -26.44
CA GLY A 2 5.94 -52.61 -27.36
C GLY A 2 4.55 -51.99 -27.62
N GLN A 3 4.53 -50.68 -27.88
CA GLN A 3 3.46 -49.89 -28.53
C GLN A 3 2.18 -49.50 -27.75
N THR A 4 2.20 -48.23 -27.35
CA THR A 4 1.19 -47.16 -27.44
C THR A 4 -0.10 -47.42 -28.24
N ARG A 5 -1.24 -47.05 -27.65
CA ARG A 5 -2.47 -46.63 -28.36
C ARG A 5 -3.09 -45.41 -27.68
N TYR A 6 -3.08 -44.29 -28.40
CA TYR A 6 -4.02 -43.18 -28.26
C TYR A 6 -5.39 -43.62 -28.82
N SER A 7 -6.48 -43.28 -28.15
CA SER A 7 -7.82 -43.25 -28.75
C SER A 7 -8.61 -42.09 -28.18
N GLY A 8 -8.77 -41.04 -29.00
CA GLY A 8 -9.75 -39.98 -28.79
C GLY A 8 -11.17 -40.49 -29.02
N GLY A 9 -12.10 -40.06 -28.17
CA GLY A 9 -13.53 -40.28 -28.35
C GLY A 9 -14.18 -39.01 -28.90
N LEU A 10 -14.62 -39.07 -30.16
CA LEU A 10 -15.62 -38.17 -30.72
C LEU A 10 -16.95 -38.36 -29.97
N LYS A 11 -17.59 -37.26 -29.54
CA LYS A 11 -19.03 -37.21 -29.32
C LYS A 11 -19.67 -36.17 -30.23
N THR A 12 -20.72 -36.65 -30.86
CA THR A 12 -21.53 -36.13 -31.97
C THR A 12 -22.17 -34.77 -31.66
N LEU A 13 -21.97 -33.78 -32.53
CA LEU A 13 -22.81 -32.57 -32.60
C LEU A 13 -24.12 -32.91 -33.33
N GLN A 14 -25.26 -32.71 -32.68
CA GLN A 14 -26.54 -32.50 -33.36
C GLN A 14 -26.79 -31.00 -33.46
N TYR A 15 -26.84 -30.51 -34.71
CA TYR A 15 -27.20 -29.14 -35.04
C TYR A 15 -28.72 -28.97 -34.96
N PHE A 16 -29.19 -28.04 -34.12
CA PHE A 16 -30.43 -27.32 -34.36
C PHE A 16 -30.06 -25.86 -34.63
N VAL A 17 -30.27 -25.45 -35.89
CA VAL A 17 -30.13 -24.07 -36.33
C VAL A 17 -31.46 -23.38 -36.12
N LEU A 18 -31.53 -22.46 -35.15
CA LEU A 18 -32.52 -21.40 -35.10
C LEU A 18 -31.78 -20.10 -34.86
N TRP A 19 -32.06 -19.13 -35.74
CA TRP A 19 -31.38 -17.85 -35.86
C TRP A 19 -31.50 -17.02 -34.58
N GLY A 20 -30.37 -16.68 -33.99
CA GLY A 20 -30.21 -15.72 -32.91
C GLY A 20 -28.73 -15.62 -32.58
N THR A 21 -28.11 -14.52 -32.95
CA THR A 21 -26.67 -14.29 -32.81
C THR A 21 -26.27 -14.24 -31.34
N VAL A 22 -25.91 -15.39 -30.76
CA VAL A 22 -25.17 -15.44 -29.50
C VAL A 22 -23.70 -15.20 -29.85
N VAL A 23 -23.24 -13.96 -29.64
CA VAL A 23 -21.79 -13.68 -29.62
C VAL A 23 -21.29 -14.25 -28.29
N GLN A 24 -20.89 -15.52 -28.32
CA GLN A 24 -20.24 -16.18 -27.21
C GLN A 24 -18.82 -15.63 -27.13
N TRP A 25 -18.62 -14.61 -26.29
CA TRP A 25 -17.29 -14.23 -25.84
C TRP A 25 -16.75 -15.40 -25.02
N HIS A 26 -15.94 -16.25 -25.66
CA HIS A 26 -14.99 -17.06 -24.90
C HIS A 26 -13.99 -16.07 -24.32
N CYS A 27 -14.10 -15.79 -23.02
CA CYS A 27 -12.95 -15.36 -22.23
C CYS A 27 -12.01 -16.56 -22.10
N ASP A 28 -11.40 -16.95 -23.23
CA ASP A 28 -10.08 -17.54 -23.16
C ASP A 28 -9.22 -16.46 -22.50
N SER A 29 -8.56 -16.83 -21.40
CA SER A 29 -7.61 -15.97 -20.70
C SER A 29 -6.64 -15.40 -21.73
N PHE A 30 -6.87 -14.15 -22.15
CA PHE A 30 -5.98 -13.40 -23.01
C PHE A 30 -4.78 -12.97 -22.17
N VAL A 31 -3.97 -13.95 -21.77
CA VAL A 31 -2.54 -13.71 -21.57
C VAL A 31 -2.00 -13.56 -22.99
N LEU A 32 -1.94 -12.34 -23.51
CA LEU A 32 -1.01 -12.02 -24.58
C LEU A 32 0.40 -12.21 -24.01
N ALA A 33 0.85 -13.45 -24.03
CA ALA A 33 2.20 -13.84 -23.72
C ALA A 33 3.12 -13.35 -24.84
N ALA A 34 3.50 -12.07 -24.77
CA ALA A 34 4.85 -11.72 -25.18
C ALA A 34 5.81 -12.41 -24.19
N ASN A 35 6.70 -13.24 -24.74
CA ASN A 35 7.76 -14.00 -24.07
C ASN A 35 8.68 -13.07 -23.26
N ASP A 36 8.24 -12.66 -22.08
CA ASP A 36 9.14 -12.23 -21.02
C ASP A 36 9.16 -13.35 -19.98
N ASP A 37 10.07 -14.31 -20.19
CA ASP A 37 10.21 -15.47 -19.31
C ASP A 37 10.46 -15.05 -17.84
N ASN A 38 11.00 -13.86 -17.59
CA ASN A 38 11.24 -13.35 -16.22
C ASN A 38 9.96 -13.01 -15.45
N GLN A 39 8.80 -12.93 -16.12
CA GLN A 39 7.52 -12.64 -15.47
C GLN A 39 6.74 -13.88 -15.04
N ARG A 40 7.27 -15.09 -15.29
CA ARG A 40 6.61 -16.33 -14.86
C ARG A 40 7.00 -16.69 -13.41
N PRO A 41 6.05 -17.15 -12.57
CA PRO A 41 6.33 -17.48 -11.17
C PRO A 41 7.49 -18.45 -10.96
N GLU A 42 7.69 -19.41 -11.87
CA GLU A 42 8.80 -20.38 -11.81
C GLU A 42 10.19 -19.77 -11.91
N ASN A 43 10.30 -18.55 -12.45
CA ASN A 43 11.55 -17.84 -12.68
C ASN A 43 11.83 -16.74 -11.64
N TRP A 44 10.92 -16.54 -10.69
CA TRP A 44 11.14 -15.59 -9.59
C TRP A 44 12.05 -16.16 -8.51
N TYR A 45 12.79 -15.26 -7.84
CA TYR A 45 13.63 -15.57 -6.69
C TYR A 45 14.71 -16.61 -7.01
N LYS A 46 15.42 -16.40 -8.13
CA LYS A 46 16.46 -17.32 -8.65
C LYS A 46 17.87 -16.75 -8.61
N LYS A 47 18.01 -15.44 -8.45
CA LYS A 47 19.31 -14.77 -8.53
C LYS A 47 20.17 -14.98 -7.29
N TYR A 48 19.55 -15.00 -6.12
CA TYR A 48 20.21 -15.10 -4.84
C TYR A 48 19.97 -16.48 -4.22
N GLU A 49 20.94 -16.97 -3.45
CA GLU A 49 20.81 -18.25 -2.74
C GLU A 49 19.73 -18.18 -1.64
N HIS A 50 19.64 -17.02 -0.99
CA HIS A 50 18.68 -16.72 0.07
C HIS A 50 18.04 -15.36 -0.19
N TYR A 51 16.80 -15.19 0.27
CA TYR A 51 16.07 -13.93 0.21
C TYR A 51 15.65 -13.53 1.63
N PRO A 52 15.53 -12.21 1.91
CA PRO A 52 15.00 -11.74 3.18
C PRO A 52 13.53 -12.11 3.34
N PRO A 53 13.06 -12.40 4.58
CA PRO A 53 11.63 -12.62 4.87
C PRO A 53 10.72 -11.52 4.34
N TYR A 54 11.25 -10.30 4.22
CA TYR A 54 10.60 -9.16 3.58
C TYR A 54 10.01 -9.51 2.21
N CYS A 55 10.74 -10.28 1.40
CA CYS A 55 10.35 -10.64 0.05
C CYS A 55 9.11 -11.51 -0.02
N SER A 56 8.78 -12.23 1.05
CA SER A 56 7.59 -13.08 1.13
C SER A 56 7.56 -14.07 -0.03
N ILE A 57 8.66 -14.81 -0.16
CA ILE A 57 8.80 -15.81 -1.22
C ILE A 57 7.75 -16.92 -1.03
N PRO A 58 7.42 -17.72 -2.06
CA PRO A 58 6.35 -18.72 -1.96
C PRO A 58 6.46 -19.65 -0.74
N LYS A 59 7.68 -20.12 -0.43
CA LYS A 59 7.94 -20.96 0.75
C LYS A 59 7.63 -20.26 2.08
N GLU A 60 7.84 -18.95 2.18
CA GLU A 60 7.51 -18.18 3.38
C GLU A 60 6.00 -17.97 3.48
N MET A 61 5.33 -17.67 2.36
CA MET A 61 3.88 -17.53 2.32
C MET A 61 3.16 -18.82 2.73
N GLU A 62 3.71 -20.00 2.43
CA GLU A 62 3.19 -21.29 2.88
C GLU A 62 3.15 -21.44 4.41
N THR A 63 4.01 -20.72 5.13
CA THR A 63 4.03 -20.76 6.61
C THR A 63 3.00 -19.85 7.28
N ARG A 64 2.31 -19.00 6.50
CA ARG A 64 1.38 -17.97 7.01
C ARG A 64 -0.06 -18.43 7.18
N ALA A 65 -0.33 -19.73 7.06
CA ALA A 65 -1.66 -20.28 7.28
C ALA A 65 -2.21 -19.90 8.66
N VAL A 66 -3.52 -19.65 8.75
CA VAL A 66 -4.19 -19.40 10.03
C VAL A 66 -4.19 -20.72 10.82
N PRO A 67 -3.57 -20.80 12.00
CA PRO A 67 -3.56 -22.04 12.76
C PRO A 67 -4.98 -22.36 13.27
N PRO A 68 -5.41 -23.62 13.27
CA PRO A 68 -6.68 -24.00 13.88
C PRO A 68 -6.67 -23.68 15.39
N LEU A 69 -7.84 -23.63 16.02
CA LEU A 69 -7.91 -23.50 17.47
C LEU A 69 -7.43 -24.80 18.14
N PRO A 70 -6.61 -24.75 19.20
CA PRO A 70 -6.20 -25.97 19.89
C PRO A 70 -7.40 -26.75 20.45
N GLU A 71 -7.37 -28.09 20.38
CA GLU A 71 -8.43 -28.94 20.99
C GLU A 71 -8.47 -28.78 22.51
N VAL A 72 -7.31 -28.55 23.13
CA VAL A 72 -7.19 -28.31 24.58
C VAL A 72 -8.07 -27.13 25.01
N SER A 73 -8.25 -26.13 24.13
CA SER A 73 -9.08 -24.95 24.36
C SER A 73 -10.53 -25.30 24.75
N ARG A 74 -11.11 -26.37 24.21
CA ARG A 74 -12.49 -26.79 24.54
C ARG A 74 -12.64 -27.14 26.00
N SER A 75 -11.67 -27.87 26.55
CA SER A 75 -11.69 -28.31 27.94
C SER A 75 -11.38 -27.20 28.94
N VAL A 76 -10.69 -26.13 28.50
CA VAL A 76 -10.24 -25.03 29.37
C VAL A 76 -11.21 -23.85 29.33
N TYR A 77 -11.79 -23.53 28.16
CA TYR A 77 -12.58 -22.32 27.95
C TYR A 77 -14.06 -22.59 27.70
N GLY A 78 -14.43 -23.70 27.05
CA GLY A 78 -15.77 -23.97 26.51
C GLY A 78 -15.79 -24.02 24.98
N GLU A 79 -16.95 -24.29 24.38
CA GLU A 79 -17.11 -24.31 22.93
C GLU A 79 -17.33 -22.90 22.38
N THR A 80 -16.62 -22.57 21.30
CA THR A 80 -16.67 -21.25 20.67
C THR A 80 -17.12 -21.31 19.22
N ARG A 81 -17.64 -20.19 18.72
CA ARG A 81 -17.86 -20.00 17.30
C ARG A 81 -17.36 -18.63 16.88
N ILE A 82 -16.60 -18.57 15.81
CA ILE A 82 -16.15 -17.31 15.22
C ILE A 82 -17.35 -16.51 14.70
N GLN A 83 -17.36 -15.22 14.98
CA GLN A 83 -18.43 -14.30 14.58
C GLN A 83 -17.95 -13.22 13.61
N HIS A 84 -16.69 -12.82 13.71
CA HIS A 84 -16.09 -11.74 12.93
C HIS A 84 -14.58 -11.90 12.79
N VAL A 85 -14.04 -11.45 11.66
CA VAL A 85 -12.61 -11.26 11.42
C VAL A 85 -12.35 -9.85 10.90
N SER A 86 -11.45 -9.12 11.55
CA SER A 86 -10.79 -7.95 10.97
C SER A 86 -9.45 -8.37 10.40
N ALA A 87 -9.27 -8.27 9.08
CA ALA A 87 -8.04 -8.56 8.38
C ALA A 87 -7.38 -7.26 7.91
N ILE A 88 -6.18 -6.97 8.41
CA ILE A 88 -5.38 -5.82 8.04
C ILE A 88 -4.20 -6.33 7.23
N ILE A 89 -4.09 -5.91 5.98
CA ILE A 89 -3.02 -6.36 5.07
C ILE A 89 -2.10 -5.21 4.70
N ARG A 90 -0.81 -5.53 4.53
CA ARG A 90 0.13 -4.71 3.76
C ARG A 90 0.06 -5.21 2.32
N HIS A 91 0.04 -4.31 1.35
CA HIS A 91 0.15 -4.67 -0.06
C HIS A 91 1.30 -5.67 -0.39
N GLY A 92 1.14 -6.39 -1.50
CA GLY A 92 2.19 -7.27 -2.04
C GLY A 92 3.41 -6.53 -2.63
N ALA A 93 4.35 -7.29 -3.19
CA ALA A 93 5.54 -6.77 -3.85
C ALA A 93 5.21 -5.76 -4.96
N ARG A 94 6.01 -4.69 -5.04
CA ARG A 94 5.74 -3.50 -5.86
C ARG A 94 7.00 -2.92 -6.51
N THR A 95 6.82 -1.95 -7.40
CA THR A 95 7.87 -1.03 -7.85
C THR A 95 8.29 -0.05 -6.72
N PRO A 96 9.40 0.71 -6.88
CA PRO A 96 9.80 1.76 -5.95
C PRO A 96 8.67 2.73 -5.64
N TRP A 97 8.50 3.11 -4.36
CA TRP A 97 7.46 4.06 -3.95
C TRP A 97 7.86 5.53 -4.16
N SER A 98 9.11 5.78 -4.52
CA SER A 98 9.63 7.09 -4.91
C SER A 98 10.62 6.95 -6.07
N SER A 99 10.88 8.05 -6.78
CA SER A 99 11.48 8.04 -8.12
C SER A 99 12.67 8.97 -8.34
N ASN A 100 13.01 9.83 -7.38
CA ASN A 100 13.93 10.93 -7.62
C ASN A 100 15.39 10.68 -7.20
N GLU A 101 15.76 9.50 -6.71
CA GLU A 101 17.11 9.28 -6.18
C GLU A 101 17.64 7.89 -6.53
N ASN A 102 18.79 7.87 -7.20
CA ASN A 102 19.55 6.66 -7.49
C ASN A 102 19.77 5.88 -6.18
N CYS A 103 19.26 4.66 -6.12
CA CYS A 103 19.35 3.83 -4.92
C CYS A 103 20.79 3.53 -4.49
N PHE A 104 21.75 3.58 -5.41
CA PHE A 104 23.15 3.35 -5.12
C PHE A 104 24.00 4.37 -5.89
N PRO A 105 24.07 5.65 -5.46
CA PRO A 105 24.63 6.75 -6.26
C PRO A 105 26.07 6.57 -6.72
N LYS A 106 26.87 5.78 -5.99
CA LYS A 106 28.27 5.46 -6.35
C LYS A 106 28.42 4.26 -7.27
N PHE A 107 27.33 3.59 -7.63
CA PHE A 107 27.32 2.38 -8.43
C PHE A 107 26.52 2.60 -9.73
N PRO A 108 26.90 1.90 -10.82
CA PRO A 108 26.19 2.01 -12.09
C PRO A 108 24.82 1.29 -12.08
N VAL A 109 24.49 0.59 -10.99
CA VAL A 109 23.22 -0.10 -10.84
C VAL A 109 22.23 0.84 -10.18
N ASP A 110 21.37 1.45 -10.98
CA ASP A 110 20.27 2.27 -10.49
C ASP A 110 18.94 1.57 -10.78
N ILE A 111 18.29 1.06 -9.73
CA ILE A 111 17.01 0.38 -9.88
C ILE A 111 15.88 1.31 -10.32
N THR A 112 16.04 2.63 -10.16
CA THR A 112 15.05 3.61 -10.63
C THR A 112 15.22 3.92 -12.12
N ASP A 113 16.44 3.76 -12.66
CA ASP A 113 16.76 3.91 -14.10
C ASP A 113 16.57 2.62 -14.91
N THR A 114 16.56 1.46 -14.24
CA THR A 114 16.22 0.20 -14.90
C THR A 114 14.78 0.19 -15.40
N GLU A 115 14.54 -0.49 -16.52
CA GLU A 115 13.21 -0.60 -17.09
C GLU A 115 12.26 -1.39 -16.16
N TRP A 116 11.10 -0.80 -15.90
CA TRP A 116 9.96 -1.35 -15.17
C TRP A 116 8.77 -1.46 -16.12
N ASN A 117 8.59 -2.65 -16.69
CA ASN A 117 7.47 -2.94 -17.58
C ASN A 117 6.40 -3.75 -16.85
N CYS A 118 5.25 -3.13 -16.62
CA CYS A 118 4.15 -3.73 -15.88
C CYS A 118 3.08 -4.26 -16.83
N LYS A 119 2.63 -5.50 -16.58
CA LYS A 119 1.43 -6.09 -17.19
C LYS A 119 0.18 -5.94 -16.31
N LEU A 120 0.36 -5.71 -15.02
CA LEU A 120 -0.74 -5.46 -14.09
C LEU A 120 -1.23 -4.03 -14.24
N THR A 121 -2.18 -3.82 -15.12
CA THR A 121 -2.79 -2.52 -15.37
C THR A 121 -4.03 -2.33 -14.50
N THR A 122 -4.41 -1.08 -14.28
CA THR A 122 -5.70 -0.75 -13.68
C THR A 122 -6.71 -0.60 -14.80
N ILE A 123 -7.83 -1.33 -14.71
CA ILE A 123 -8.97 -1.16 -15.61
C ILE A 123 -9.95 -0.18 -14.97
N MET A 124 -10.42 0.80 -15.76
CA MET A 124 -11.49 1.71 -15.41
C MET A 124 -12.67 1.51 -16.34
N THR A 125 -13.87 1.84 -15.87
CA THR A 125 -15.07 1.87 -16.69
C THR A 125 -15.85 3.16 -16.40
N PRO A 126 -16.43 3.83 -17.40
CA PRO A 126 -17.31 4.97 -17.17
C PRO A 126 -18.57 4.50 -16.43
N PRO A 127 -19.20 5.36 -15.62
CA PRO A 127 -20.48 5.03 -14.98
C PRO A 127 -21.55 4.78 -16.05
N SER A 128 -22.52 3.93 -15.73
CA SER A 128 -23.65 3.69 -16.62
C SER A 128 -24.50 4.96 -16.78
N SER A 129 -25.11 5.13 -17.94
CA SER A 129 -26.09 6.19 -18.21
C SER A 129 -27.30 6.20 -17.27
N LEU A 130 -27.71 5.03 -16.76
CA LEU A 130 -28.74 4.90 -15.73
C LEU A 130 -28.30 5.57 -14.43
N THR A 131 -27.07 5.32 -14.00
CA THR A 131 -26.46 5.97 -12.82
C THR A 131 -26.42 7.49 -12.99
N ILE A 132 -26.08 7.98 -14.19
CA ILE A 132 -26.06 9.42 -14.50
C ILE A 132 -27.48 10.01 -14.45
N GLY A 133 -28.48 9.32 -15.02
CA GLY A 133 -29.87 9.78 -15.00
C GLY A 133 -30.46 9.89 -13.59
N GLU A 134 -30.13 8.94 -12.71
CA GLU A 134 -30.53 8.97 -11.29
C GLU A 134 -29.90 10.16 -10.54
N GLU A 135 -28.60 10.43 -10.73
CA GLU A 135 -27.94 11.58 -10.11
C GLU A 135 -28.45 12.93 -10.65
N GLU A 136 -28.78 13.00 -11.94
CA GLU A 136 -29.29 14.24 -12.57
C GLU A 136 -30.80 14.47 -12.33
N GLY A 137 -31.48 13.58 -11.59
CA GLY A 137 -32.91 13.69 -11.30
C GLY A 137 -33.79 13.56 -12.56
N LEU A 138 -33.25 13.00 -13.63
CA LEU A 138 -33.98 12.65 -14.84
C LEU A 138 -34.74 11.36 -14.52
N GLY A 139 -36.07 11.43 -14.45
CA GLY A 139 -36.92 10.28 -14.11
C GLY A 139 -36.68 9.06 -15.00
N ASP A 140 -37.32 7.95 -14.62
CA ASP A 140 -37.24 6.56 -15.17
C ASP A 140 -37.47 6.40 -16.70
N ASP A 141 -37.55 7.50 -17.45
CA ASP A 141 -37.66 7.57 -18.91
C ASP A 141 -36.33 7.28 -19.64
N SER A 142 -35.21 7.09 -18.92
CA SER A 142 -33.88 6.77 -19.47
C SER A 142 -33.63 5.28 -19.71
N LYS A 143 -34.65 4.41 -19.54
CA LYS A 143 -34.63 2.93 -19.68
C LYS A 143 -34.18 2.37 -21.05
N GLY A 144 -33.64 3.19 -21.95
CA GLY A 144 -33.15 2.76 -23.26
C GLY A 144 -31.89 3.44 -23.77
N LEU A 145 -31.24 4.29 -22.97
CA LEU A 145 -30.05 5.00 -23.40
C LEU A 145 -28.82 4.36 -22.78
N ASP A 146 -28.18 3.49 -23.56
CA ASP A 146 -26.77 3.12 -23.51
C ASP A 146 -26.29 2.03 -22.53
N ASN A 147 -26.28 0.78 -23.02
CA ASN A 147 -25.56 -0.35 -22.42
C ASN A 147 -24.06 -0.33 -22.79
N SER A 148 -23.48 0.82 -23.16
CA SER A 148 -22.09 0.86 -23.61
C SER A 148 -21.12 0.76 -22.42
N PHE A 149 -20.82 -0.48 -22.06
CA PHE A 149 -19.78 -0.82 -21.10
C PHE A 149 -18.45 -0.91 -21.85
N PHE A 150 -17.59 0.10 -21.70
CA PHE A 150 -16.22 0.07 -22.19
C PHE A 150 -15.24 -0.01 -21.03
N LEU A 151 -14.16 -0.77 -21.24
CA LEU A 151 -13.06 -0.89 -20.31
C LEU A 151 -11.87 -0.08 -20.83
N PHE A 152 -11.29 0.74 -19.97
CA PHE A 152 -10.13 1.56 -20.24
C PHE A 152 -8.96 1.07 -19.39
N GLU A 153 -7.91 0.64 -20.06
CA GLU A 153 -6.69 0.19 -19.40
C GLU A 153 -5.74 1.37 -19.20
N LYS A 154 -5.22 1.53 -17.97
CA LYS A 154 -4.21 2.55 -17.68
C LYS A 154 -2.82 2.07 -18.05
N PHE A 155 -2.17 2.79 -18.98
CA PHE A 155 -0.76 2.65 -19.31
C PHE A 155 0.03 3.90 -18.90
N TYR A 156 1.22 3.71 -18.34
CA TYR A 156 2.14 4.79 -17.95
C TYR A 156 3.29 4.87 -18.95
N ASP A 157 2.98 5.26 -20.19
CA ASP A 157 3.94 5.35 -21.29
C ASP A 157 3.80 6.64 -22.12
N ALA A 158 3.00 7.60 -21.63
CA ALA A 158 2.65 8.83 -22.35
C ALA A 158 3.84 9.81 -22.56
N LEU A 159 4.97 9.60 -21.87
CA LEU A 159 6.16 10.45 -21.93
C LEU A 159 7.40 9.70 -22.46
N PRO A 160 7.44 9.30 -23.75
CA PRO A 160 8.57 8.55 -24.32
C PRO A 160 9.77 9.45 -24.72
N TYR A 161 9.72 10.75 -24.45
CA TYR A 161 10.65 11.75 -25.00
C TYR A 161 11.82 12.05 -24.06
N LEU A 162 12.60 11.03 -23.71
CA LEU A 162 13.73 11.12 -22.77
C LEU A 162 14.74 12.24 -23.14
N LYS A 163 14.96 12.47 -24.44
CA LYS A 163 15.90 13.49 -24.94
C LYS A 163 15.46 14.92 -24.63
N ASP A 164 14.16 15.14 -24.46
CA ASP A 164 13.57 16.43 -24.16
C ASP A 164 13.39 16.65 -22.65
N GLY A 165 13.88 15.70 -21.82
CA GLY A 165 13.69 15.70 -20.38
C GLY A 165 12.24 15.39 -19.95
N LEU A 166 11.46 14.78 -20.83
CA LEU A 166 10.07 14.37 -20.58
C LEU A 166 10.01 12.85 -20.44
N SER A 167 10.01 12.37 -19.20
CA SER A 167 9.91 10.97 -18.84
C SER A 167 8.91 10.76 -17.72
N ASN A 168 8.42 9.53 -17.58
CA ASN A 168 7.86 9.13 -16.30
C ASN A 168 8.96 9.06 -15.23
N GLU A 169 8.50 9.00 -13.99
CA GLU A 169 9.31 8.85 -12.79
C GLU A 169 10.07 7.51 -12.76
N LEU A 170 9.51 6.45 -13.35
CA LEU A 170 10.21 5.20 -13.62
C LEU A 170 10.40 5.04 -15.13
N ASN A 171 11.51 4.45 -15.53
CA ASN A 171 11.69 4.00 -16.90
C ASN A 171 10.76 2.78 -17.19
N GLY A 172 10.14 2.72 -18.37
CA GLY A 172 9.19 1.66 -18.76
C GLY A 172 7.72 2.06 -18.64
N THR A 173 6.83 1.08 -18.40
CA THR A 173 5.37 1.23 -18.42
C THR A 173 4.69 1.19 -17.04
N CYS A 174 5.46 1.01 -15.96
CA CYS A 174 4.96 1.04 -14.59
C CYS A 174 4.85 2.47 -14.02
N GLN A 175 3.90 2.69 -13.12
CA GLN A 175 3.93 3.82 -12.19
C GLN A 175 4.78 3.52 -10.95
N VAL A 176 5.12 4.58 -10.24
CA VAL A 176 5.74 4.53 -8.91
C VAL A 176 4.80 3.83 -7.93
N GLY A 177 5.33 2.85 -7.17
CA GLY A 177 4.61 2.09 -6.17
C GLY A 177 3.50 1.21 -6.73
N GLN A 178 3.60 0.78 -8.00
CA GLN A 178 2.66 -0.15 -8.65
C GLN A 178 2.83 -1.57 -8.12
N LEU A 179 1.73 -2.28 -7.88
CA LEU A 179 1.77 -3.71 -7.57
C LEU A 179 2.36 -4.51 -8.75
N LEU A 180 3.23 -5.48 -8.44
CA LEU A 180 3.84 -6.38 -9.42
C LEU A 180 3.13 -7.75 -9.43
N LEU A 181 3.37 -8.56 -10.47
CA LEU A 181 2.86 -9.94 -10.53
C LEU A 181 3.27 -10.77 -9.31
N LYS A 182 4.49 -10.55 -8.79
CA LYS A 182 4.93 -11.12 -7.52
C LYS A 182 3.99 -10.76 -6.36
N GLY A 183 3.61 -9.49 -6.27
CA GLY A 183 2.68 -9.00 -5.24
C GLY A 183 1.25 -9.50 -5.43
N TYR A 184 0.80 -9.63 -6.69
CA TYR A 184 -0.47 -10.25 -7.02
C TYR A 184 -0.55 -11.69 -6.49
N GLU A 185 0.44 -12.54 -6.79
CA GLU A 185 0.45 -13.94 -6.32
C GLU A 185 0.50 -14.04 -4.79
N GLN A 186 1.23 -13.13 -4.13
CA GLN A 186 1.27 -13.07 -2.67
C GLN A 186 -0.11 -12.78 -2.07
N GLU A 187 -0.86 -11.83 -2.62
CA GLU A 187 -2.20 -11.51 -2.11
C GLU A 187 -3.24 -12.55 -2.50
N LEU A 188 -3.09 -13.17 -3.67
CA LEU A 188 -3.91 -14.32 -4.06
C LEU A 188 -3.74 -15.46 -3.05
N LYS A 189 -2.50 -15.69 -2.58
CA LYS A 189 -2.19 -16.65 -1.53
C LYS A 189 -2.79 -16.25 -0.17
N ASN A 190 -2.77 -14.97 0.21
CA ASN A 190 -3.49 -14.49 1.40
C ASN A 190 -4.99 -14.77 1.30
N GLY A 191 -5.59 -14.52 0.14
CA GLY A 191 -7.00 -14.86 -0.13
C GLY A 191 -7.30 -16.34 0.06
N ALA A 192 -6.44 -17.20 -0.49
CA ALA A 192 -6.55 -18.65 -0.31
C ALA A 192 -6.38 -19.10 1.16
N ILE A 193 -5.49 -18.45 1.93
CA ILE A 193 -5.32 -18.71 3.36
C ILE A 193 -6.60 -18.37 4.14
N LEU A 194 -7.22 -17.21 3.86
CA LEU A 194 -8.49 -16.84 4.48
C LEU A 194 -9.63 -17.76 4.06
N ARG A 195 -9.63 -18.21 2.80
CA ARG A 195 -10.61 -19.17 2.29
C ARG A 195 -10.55 -20.48 3.07
N ASP A 196 -9.37 -21.05 3.19
CA ASP A 196 -9.14 -22.31 3.90
C ASP A 196 -9.52 -22.22 5.40
N ALA A 197 -9.24 -21.07 6.01
CA ALA A 197 -9.49 -20.86 7.43
C ALA A 197 -10.96 -20.62 7.77
N TYR A 198 -11.67 -19.83 6.95
CA TYR A 198 -12.92 -19.18 7.37
C TYR A 198 -14.14 -19.51 6.52
N THR A 199 -13.95 -20.15 5.36
CA THR A 199 -15.07 -20.52 4.50
C THR A 199 -15.46 -21.97 4.69
N TYR A 200 -16.72 -22.30 4.43
CA TYR A 200 -17.19 -23.68 4.48
C TYR A 200 -18.36 -23.91 3.52
N THR A 201 -18.55 -25.18 3.17
CA THR A 201 -19.76 -25.66 2.49
C THR A 201 -20.39 -26.76 3.34
N TYR A 202 -21.68 -27.02 3.16
CA TYR A 202 -22.39 -28.08 3.91
C TYR A 202 -21.72 -29.46 3.72
N ASP A 203 -21.17 -29.70 2.53
CA ASP A 203 -20.55 -30.97 2.16
C ASP A 203 -19.10 -31.11 2.67
N THR A 204 -18.44 -30.01 3.05
CA THR A 204 -17.07 -30.00 3.56
C THR A 204 -17.05 -29.83 5.08
N MET A 205 -17.45 -30.89 5.80
CA MET A 205 -17.44 -30.91 7.27
C MET A 205 -16.06 -31.06 7.91
N ASP A 206 -14.99 -31.23 7.12
CA ASP A 206 -13.61 -31.44 7.61
C ASP A 206 -12.97 -30.17 8.23
N HIS A 207 -13.55 -28.99 8.02
CA HIS A 207 -13.10 -27.75 8.66
C HIS A 207 -13.56 -27.69 10.12
N ASP A 208 -12.67 -27.20 11.00
CA ASP A 208 -12.97 -26.89 12.40
C ASP A 208 -14.25 -26.05 12.48
N GLU A 209 -15.29 -26.61 13.09
CA GLU A 209 -16.61 -25.99 13.16
C GLU A 209 -16.59 -24.63 13.86
N ARG A 210 -15.61 -24.41 14.74
CA ARG A 210 -15.40 -23.17 15.49
C ARG A 210 -14.91 -22.04 14.58
N MET A 211 -14.29 -22.36 13.46
CA MET A 211 -13.69 -21.42 12.50
C MET A 211 -14.61 -21.11 11.30
N ARG A 212 -15.82 -21.68 11.24
CA ARG A 212 -16.77 -21.49 10.14
C ARG A 212 -17.44 -20.12 10.18
N LEU A 213 -16.96 -19.20 9.36
CA LEU A 213 -17.40 -17.79 9.32
C LEU A 213 -18.29 -17.47 8.12
N ILE A 214 -17.88 -17.87 6.90
CA ILE A 214 -18.55 -17.55 5.64
C ILE A 214 -19.05 -18.84 4.98
N GLU A 215 -20.36 -18.95 4.80
CA GLU A 215 -20.98 -20.10 4.15
C GLU A 215 -21.07 -19.89 2.63
N LEU A 216 -20.52 -20.82 1.85
CA LEU A 216 -20.45 -20.69 0.38
C LEU A 216 -21.50 -21.54 -0.35
N SER A 217 -22.31 -22.33 0.37
CA SER A 217 -23.26 -23.28 -0.23
C SER A 217 -24.58 -22.67 -0.71
N PHE A 218 -24.94 -21.48 -0.24
CA PHE A 218 -26.27 -20.90 -0.50
C PHE A 218 -26.18 -19.75 -1.52
N HIS A 219 -26.79 -19.93 -2.70
CA HIS A 219 -26.89 -18.87 -3.72
C HIS A 219 -27.66 -17.62 -3.26
N GLU A 220 -28.53 -17.74 -2.24
CA GLU A 220 -29.22 -16.60 -1.63
C GLU A 220 -28.30 -15.79 -0.68
N PHE A 221 -27.16 -16.34 -0.27
CA PHE A 221 -26.19 -15.67 0.59
C PHE A 221 -25.11 -15.00 -0.26
N SER A 222 -25.19 -13.67 -0.36
CA SER A 222 -24.15 -12.88 -0.99
C SER A 222 -23.01 -12.65 0.01
N ALA A 223 -21.88 -13.35 -0.17
CA ALA A 223 -20.68 -13.19 0.65
C ALA A 223 -20.06 -11.78 0.54
N TRP A 224 -20.39 -11.05 -0.53
CA TRP A 224 -19.98 -9.66 -0.78
C TRP A 224 -21.01 -8.62 -0.32
N ASP A 225 -22.13 -9.03 0.29
CA ASP A 225 -23.09 -8.10 0.87
C ASP A 225 -22.42 -7.22 1.96
N PRO A 226 -22.76 -5.93 2.09
CA PRO A 226 -22.18 -5.06 3.11
C PRO A 226 -22.35 -5.55 4.56
N ASN A 227 -23.36 -6.38 4.85
CA ASN A 227 -23.52 -7.01 6.16
C ASN A 227 -22.58 -8.21 6.39
N HIS A 228 -21.89 -8.69 5.36
CA HIS A 228 -20.93 -9.80 5.43
C HIS A 228 -19.50 -9.35 5.17
N LEU A 229 -19.29 -8.41 4.25
CA LEU A 229 -17.99 -7.94 3.84
C LEU A 229 -17.90 -6.41 3.88
N ARG A 230 -16.92 -5.91 4.61
CA ARG A 230 -16.46 -4.51 4.52
C ARG A 230 -15.09 -4.48 3.87
N PHE A 231 -14.92 -3.74 2.77
CA PHE A 231 -13.62 -3.54 2.14
C PHE A 231 -13.18 -2.07 2.20
N ARG A 232 -12.12 -1.80 2.96
CA ARG A 232 -11.49 -0.48 3.15
C ARG A 232 -10.05 -0.54 2.66
N ALA A 233 -9.62 0.41 1.82
CA ALA A 233 -8.23 0.49 1.39
C ALA A 233 -7.70 1.92 1.38
N ASP A 234 -6.39 2.10 1.61
CA ASP A 234 -5.72 3.35 1.23
C ASP A 234 -5.81 3.56 -0.29
N ALA A 235 -5.75 4.83 -0.74
CA ALA A 235 -5.98 5.19 -2.14
C ALA A 235 -4.81 4.92 -3.10
N ASP A 236 -3.69 4.36 -2.64
CA ASP A 236 -2.61 3.92 -3.51
C ASP A 236 -3.04 2.71 -4.37
N GLN A 237 -2.61 2.67 -5.64
CA GLN A 237 -3.01 1.58 -6.56
C GLN A 237 -2.68 0.19 -5.99
N ARG A 238 -1.50 0.05 -5.35
CA ARG A 238 -1.05 -1.21 -4.78
C ARG A 238 -1.91 -1.70 -3.63
N THR A 239 -2.47 -0.83 -2.80
CA THR A 239 -3.32 -1.22 -1.67
C THR A 239 -4.71 -1.61 -2.17
N ILE A 240 -5.28 -0.83 -3.09
CA ILE A 240 -6.56 -1.17 -3.74
C ILE A 240 -6.47 -2.53 -4.43
N MET A 241 -5.48 -2.70 -5.31
CA MET A 241 -5.34 -3.93 -6.08
C MET A 241 -5.02 -5.13 -5.18
N SER A 242 -4.18 -4.97 -4.16
CA SER A 242 -3.89 -6.07 -3.21
C SER A 242 -5.17 -6.59 -2.52
N GLY A 243 -6.03 -5.68 -2.06
CA GLY A 243 -7.31 -6.07 -1.45
C GLY A 243 -8.25 -6.76 -2.45
N GLN A 244 -8.33 -6.26 -3.70
CA GLN A 244 -9.11 -6.90 -4.76
C GLN A 244 -8.61 -8.32 -5.08
N VAL A 245 -7.29 -8.51 -5.16
CA VAL A 245 -6.67 -9.80 -5.48
C VAL A 245 -6.82 -10.79 -4.32
N LEU A 246 -6.73 -10.33 -3.07
CA LEU A 246 -7.06 -11.14 -1.91
C LEU A 246 -8.52 -11.60 -1.95
N LEU A 247 -9.47 -10.70 -2.22
CA LEU A 247 -10.88 -11.05 -2.33
C LEU A 247 -11.16 -12.01 -3.50
N ARG A 248 -10.39 -11.91 -4.59
CA ARG A 248 -10.41 -12.91 -5.67
C ARG A 248 -9.98 -14.27 -5.15
N GLY A 249 -8.84 -14.37 -4.47
CA GLY A 249 -8.39 -15.63 -3.87
C GLY A 249 -9.38 -16.21 -2.84
N LEU A 250 -10.19 -15.36 -2.22
CA LEU A 250 -11.22 -15.74 -1.27
C LEU A 250 -12.53 -16.21 -1.94
N LEU A 251 -13.03 -15.51 -2.96
CA LEU A 251 -14.42 -15.60 -3.45
C LEU A 251 -14.58 -15.81 -4.97
N GLU A 252 -13.51 -16.02 -5.74
CA GLU A 252 -13.57 -16.08 -7.22
C GLU A 252 -14.60 -17.11 -7.73
N ASN A 253 -14.61 -18.31 -7.16
CA ASN A 253 -15.53 -19.37 -7.59
C ASN A 253 -16.99 -18.95 -7.43
N GLU A 254 -17.31 -18.26 -6.33
CA GLU A 254 -18.65 -17.80 -6.01
C GLU A 254 -19.05 -16.59 -6.87
N ALA A 255 -18.10 -15.69 -7.16
CA ALA A 255 -18.32 -14.59 -8.09
C ALA A 255 -18.57 -15.08 -9.53
N GLU A 256 -17.84 -16.09 -9.99
CA GLU A 256 -18.08 -16.72 -11.30
C GLU A 256 -19.40 -17.48 -11.35
N ALA A 257 -19.77 -18.18 -10.28
CA ALA A 257 -21.07 -18.84 -10.18
C ALA A 257 -22.21 -17.81 -10.28
N TYR A 258 -22.11 -16.71 -9.53
CA TYR A 258 -23.07 -15.62 -9.61
C TYR A 258 -23.17 -15.02 -11.02
N PHE A 259 -22.05 -14.81 -11.71
CA PHE A 259 -22.05 -14.34 -13.10
C PHE A 259 -22.74 -15.33 -14.04
N ARG A 260 -22.50 -16.64 -13.90
CA ARG A 260 -23.18 -17.66 -14.72
C ARG A 260 -24.69 -17.65 -14.53
N ASP A 261 -25.15 -17.39 -13.31
CA ASP A 261 -26.57 -17.44 -12.96
C ASP A 261 -27.32 -16.14 -13.31
N THR A 262 -26.66 -14.98 -13.17
CA THR A 262 -27.29 -13.66 -13.31
C THR A 262 -26.90 -12.92 -14.59
N GLY A 263 -25.77 -13.28 -15.22
CA GLY A 263 -25.16 -12.53 -16.32
C GLY A 263 -24.36 -11.30 -15.87
N GLU A 264 -24.22 -11.06 -14.56
CA GLU A 264 -23.56 -9.89 -13.99
C GLU A 264 -22.50 -10.30 -12.95
N TYR A 265 -21.37 -9.60 -12.92
CA TYR A 265 -20.38 -9.81 -11.86
C TYR A 265 -20.83 -9.12 -10.56
N PRO A 266 -20.49 -9.66 -9.39
CA PRO A 266 -20.84 -9.02 -8.13
C PRO A 266 -20.08 -7.70 -7.95
N THR A 267 -20.81 -6.69 -7.45
CA THR A 267 -20.22 -5.39 -7.08
C THR A 267 -19.86 -5.41 -5.60
N ILE A 268 -18.56 -5.24 -5.29
CA ILE A 268 -18.06 -5.12 -3.91
C ILE A 268 -17.80 -3.64 -3.61
N PRO A 269 -18.50 -3.02 -2.65
CA PRO A 269 -18.22 -1.65 -2.25
C PRO A 269 -16.80 -1.51 -1.69
N LEU A 270 -16.00 -0.63 -2.32
CA LEU A 270 -14.68 -0.24 -1.86
C LEU A 270 -14.76 1.12 -1.18
N HIS A 271 -14.42 1.18 0.10
CA HIS A 271 -14.31 2.41 0.87
C HIS A 271 -12.87 2.92 0.82
N ILE A 272 -12.67 4.18 0.41
CA ILE A 272 -11.38 4.86 0.34
C ILE A 272 -11.52 6.29 0.86
N ALA A 273 -10.41 6.89 1.27
CA ALA A 273 -10.35 8.32 1.58
C ALA A 273 -9.24 9.00 0.76
N ASP A 274 -9.24 10.34 0.73
CA ASP A 274 -8.15 11.09 0.14
C ASP A 274 -6.83 10.74 0.84
N ARG A 275 -5.83 10.28 0.07
CA ARG A 275 -4.54 9.78 0.56
C ARG A 275 -3.91 10.64 1.66
N GLU A 276 -3.89 11.95 1.49
CA GLU A 276 -3.25 12.88 2.44
C GLU A 276 -3.96 12.97 3.79
N ARG A 277 -5.23 12.57 3.86
CA ARG A 277 -6.09 12.59 5.06
C ARG A 277 -6.49 11.22 5.55
N ASP A 278 -6.05 10.17 4.88
CA ASP A 278 -6.42 8.81 5.21
C ASP A 278 -5.85 8.42 6.60
N ILE A 279 -6.66 7.70 7.37
CA ILE A 279 -6.31 7.15 8.70
C ILE A 279 -5.63 5.78 8.62
N MET A 280 -5.45 5.24 7.41
CA MET A 280 -4.75 3.97 7.17
C MET A 280 -3.26 4.05 7.48
N GLY A 281 -2.67 5.23 7.68
CA GLY A 281 -1.28 5.36 8.12
C GLY A 281 -0.97 6.69 8.80
N PRO A 282 0.20 6.83 9.43
CA PRO A 282 0.64 8.08 10.05
C PRO A 282 0.77 9.22 9.02
N SER A 283 0.17 10.37 9.31
CA SER A 283 0.30 11.58 8.49
C SER A 283 0.70 12.79 9.34
N ALA A 284 1.99 13.13 9.35
CA ALA A 284 2.49 14.32 10.03
C ALA A 284 1.96 15.63 9.43
N LYS A 285 1.57 15.61 8.14
CA LYS A 285 0.94 16.75 7.47
C LYS A 285 -0.41 17.11 8.08
N VAL A 286 -1.21 16.09 8.45
CA VAL A 286 -2.50 16.27 9.10
C VAL A 286 -2.36 16.40 10.62
N CYS A 287 -1.39 15.69 11.19
CA CYS A 287 -1.12 15.69 12.63
C CYS A 287 0.33 16.09 12.94
N PRO A 288 0.64 17.41 12.99
CA PRO A 288 2.02 17.89 13.21
C PRO A 288 2.65 17.47 14.53
N ARG A 289 1.84 17.09 15.53
CA ARG A 289 2.34 16.53 16.79
C ARG A 289 3.10 15.21 16.60
N LEU A 290 2.84 14.45 15.53
CA LEU A 290 3.61 13.25 15.22
C LEU A 290 5.10 13.58 15.03
N ASP A 291 5.42 14.67 14.33
CA ASP A 291 6.81 15.14 14.19
C ASP A 291 7.41 15.57 15.53
N GLU A 292 6.63 16.21 16.40
CA GLU A 292 7.07 16.59 17.74
C GLU A 292 7.45 15.34 18.56
N ILE A 293 6.60 14.31 18.55
CA ILE A 293 6.85 13.05 19.26
C ILE A 293 8.07 12.35 18.66
N ALA A 294 8.18 12.27 17.33
CA ALA A 294 9.32 11.67 16.65
C ALA A 294 10.63 12.39 16.98
N ASN A 295 10.61 13.71 17.06
CA ASN A 295 11.78 14.49 17.47
C ASN A 295 12.16 14.25 18.94
N ARG A 296 11.17 14.14 19.84
CA ARG A 296 11.43 13.75 21.24
C ARG A 296 12.03 12.34 21.33
N ALA A 297 11.51 11.39 20.55
CA ALA A 297 12.04 10.04 20.48
C ALA A 297 13.51 10.04 20.03
N ARG A 298 13.83 10.74 18.94
CA ARG A 298 15.20 10.88 18.44
C ARG A 298 16.15 11.57 19.42
N GLN A 299 15.63 12.45 20.29
CA GLN A 299 16.42 13.15 21.31
C GLN A 299 16.55 12.37 22.63
N SER A 300 15.85 11.24 22.78
CA SER A 300 15.89 10.43 24.00
C SER A 300 17.24 9.77 24.23
N ASP A 301 17.60 9.52 25.49
CA ASP A 301 18.85 8.84 25.85
C ASP A 301 18.96 7.46 25.19
N GLU A 302 17.84 6.75 25.06
CA GLU A 302 17.78 5.44 24.41
C GLU A 302 18.14 5.54 22.92
N TYR A 303 17.51 6.45 22.18
CA TYR A 303 17.82 6.65 20.77
C TYR A 303 19.25 7.17 20.58
N GLN A 304 19.70 8.12 21.41
CA GLN A 304 21.05 8.64 21.33
C GLN A 304 22.11 7.58 21.65
N THR A 305 21.82 6.66 22.59
CA THR A 305 22.73 5.53 22.89
C THR A 305 22.84 4.60 21.69
N PHE A 306 21.71 4.27 21.06
CA PHE A 306 21.69 3.49 19.82
C PHE A 306 22.45 4.19 18.68
N ASN A 307 22.10 5.45 18.39
CA ASN A 307 22.66 6.22 17.28
C ASN A 307 24.18 6.44 17.43
N ASN A 308 24.68 6.56 18.66
CA ASN A 308 26.11 6.68 18.96
C ASN A 308 26.79 5.33 19.25
N SER A 309 26.09 4.20 19.06
CA SER A 309 26.68 2.88 19.20
C SER A 309 27.76 2.66 18.14
N LYS A 310 28.73 1.78 18.44
CA LYS A 310 29.78 1.43 17.48
C LYS A 310 29.17 0.94 16.16
N GLU A 311 28.14 0.12 16.24
CA GLU A 311 27.47 -0.46 15.09
C GLU A 311 26.81 0.62 14.22
N SER A 312 25.99 1.48 14.81
CA SER A 312 25.32 2.56 14.07
C SER A 312 26.31 3.52 13.42
N LEU A 313 27.41 3.87 14.10
CA LEU A 313 28.45 4.71 13.54
C LEU A 313 29.19 4.03 12.37
N GLU A 314 29.43 2.72 12.46
CA GLU A 314 30.11 1.94 11.42
C GLU A 314 29.23 1.79 10.17
N VAL A 315 27.95 1.46 10.34
CA VAL A 315 26.97 1.38 9.25
C VAL A 315 26.76 2.74 8.60
N ASN A 316 26.56 3.81 9.38
CA ASN A 316 26.44 5.16 8.82
C ASN A 316 27.70 5.58 8.05
N TYR A 317 28.89 5.25 8.56
CA TYR A 317 30.14 5.52 7.83
C TYR A 317 30.19 4.77 6.50
N PHE A 318 29.76 3.50 6.47
CA PHE A 318 29.69 2.71 5.24
C PHE A 318 28.68 3.29 4.24
N LEU A 319 27.50 3.70 4.70
CA LEU A 319 26.48 4.36 3.86
C LEU A 319 27.06 5.63 3.22
N ASP A 320 27.68 6.51 4.00
CA ASP A 320 28.27 7.76 3.53
C ASP A 320 29.44 7.53 2.53
N ASN A 321 30.39 6.68 2.92
CA ASN A 321 31.69 6.62 2.27
C ASN A 321 31.76 5.55 1.18
N THR A 322 30.96 4.48 1.27
CA THR A 322 30.96 3.36 0.32
C THR A 322 29.78 3.42 -0.65
N LEU A 323 28.53 3.44 -0.15
CA LEU A 323 27.34 3.47 -1.02
C LEU A 323 27.03 4.86 -1.58
N GLY A 324 27.37 5.90 -0.82
CA GLY A 324 26.87 7.26 -1.04
C GLY A 324 25.53 7.41 -0.35
N ARG A 325 25.47 8.23 0.71
CA ARG A 325 24.26 8.42 1.50
C ARG A 325 23.10 8.88 0.61
N MET A 326 22.01 8.12 0.67
CA MET A 326 20.70 8.48 0.16
C MET A 326 19.94 9.30 1.19
N ASP A 327 18.78 9.83 0.82
CA ASP A 327 17.81 10.29 1.82
C ASP A 327 17.48 9.13 2.80
N ASP A 328 17.62 9.37 4.10
CA ASP A 328 17.74 8.32 5.13
C ASP A 328 16.48 7.42 5.17
N ASN A 329 15.31 7.87 4.69
CA ASN A 329 14.05 7.10 4.69
C ASN A 329 13.85 6.16 3.48
N LYS A 330 14.89 5.89 2.67
CA LYS A 330 14.75 5.16 1.39
C LYS A 330 15.65 3.92 1.26
N ILE A 331 16.64 3.76 2.12
CA ILE A 331 17.65 2.68 1.98
C ILE A 331 17.02 1.30 2.07
N LEU A 332 16.11 1.06 3.02
CA LEU A 332 15.45 -0.23 3.16
C LEU A 332 14.62 -0.57 1.91
N ASP A 333 13.90 0.39 1.35
CA ASP A 333 13.14 0.19 0.11
C ASP A 333 14.07 -0.17 -1.05
N CYS A 334 15.19 0.53 -1.20
CA CYS A 334 16.21 0.23 -2.20
C CYS A 334 16.78 -1.18 -2.06
N LEU A 335 17.18 -1.59 -0.86
CA LEU A 335 17.70 -2.94 -0.60
C LEU A 335 16.68 -4.01 -0.96
N MET A 336 15.45 -3.85 -0.44
CA MET A 336 14.42 -4.87 -0.56
C MET A 336 13.85 -4.96 -1.97
N ILE A 337 13.57 -3.84 -2.64
CA ILE A 337 13.08 -3.88 -4.03
C ILE A 337 14.11 -4.50 -4.96
N THR A 338 15.38 -4.13 -4.82
CA THR A 338 16.45 -4.67 -5.66
C THR A 338 16.48 -6.19 -5.54
N MET A 339 16.59 -6.68 -4.30
CA MET A 339 16.77 -8.09 -4.03
C MET A 339 15.52 -8.89 -4.36
N CYS A 340 14.34 -8.48 -3.89
CA CYS A 340 13.08 -9.20 -4.12
C CYS A 340 12.66 -9.23 -5.61
N ASN A 341 13.24 -8.37 -6.44
CA ASN A 341 12.99 -8.35 -7.89
C ASN A 341 14.10 -8.98 -8.73
N ASP A 342 15.03 -9.72 -8.12
CA ASP A 342 16.15 -10.36 -8.84
C ASP A 342 17.00 -9.37 -9.66
N ARG A 343 17.06 -8.10 -9.21
CA ARG A 343 17.93 -7.08 -9.81
C ARG A 343 19.34 -7.19 -9.22
N ASP A 344 20.35 -6.62 -9.86
CA ASP A 344 21.72 -6.67 -9.31
C ASP A 344 21.85 -5.78 -8.08
N LEU A 345 22.51 -6.29 -7.04
CA LEU A 345 22.98 -5.48 -5.92
C LEU A 345 24.45 -5.10 -6.18
N PRO A 346 24.90 -3.90 -5.76
CA PRO A 346 26.33 -3.61 -5.70
C PRO A 346 27.10 -4.71 -4.95
N ASP A 347 28.25 -5.15 -5.48
CA ASP A 347 29.04 -6.26 -4.92
C ASP A 347 29.32 -6.11 -3.41
N VAL A 348 29.50 -4.88 -2.95
CA VAL A 348 29.79 -4.53 -1.55
C VAL A 348 28.64 -4.82 -0.57
N ILE A 349 27.41 -4.95 -1.06
CA ILE A 349 26.21 -5.31 -0.29
C ILE A 349 25.49 -6.54 -0.88
N ASN A 350 26.13 -7.23 -1.82
CA ASN A 350 25.66 -8.50 -2.36
C ASN A 350 26.12 -9.66 -1.44
N ASP A 351 25.73 -9.57 -0.18
CA ASP A 351 26.24 -10.42 0.89
C ASP A 351 25.16 -10.93 1.87
N TYR A 352 23.88 -10.75 1.55
CA TYR A 352 22.78 -11.25 2.38
C TYR A 352 22.94 -12.74 2.74
N GLY A 353 22.73 -13.08 4.02
CA GLY A 353 22.86 -14.43 4.56
C GLY A 353 24.30 -14.88 4.81
N LYS A 354 25.29 -14.00 4.60
CA LYS A 354 26.69 -14.23 4.98
C LYS A 354 26.97 -13.64 6.37
N PRO A 355 27.94 -14.19 7.12
CA PRO A 355 28.39 -13.58 8.37
C PRO A 355 28.83 -12.12 8.15
N ASP A 356 28.45 -11.24 9.08
CA ASP A 356 28.75 -9.80 9.05
C ASP A 356 28.24 -9.07 7.78
N SER A 357 27.12 -9.54 7.19
CA SER A 357 26.50 -8.96 5.98
C SER A 357 26.19 -7.46 6.15
N TRP A 358 26.69 -6.64 5.23
CA TRP A 358 26.31 -5.24 5.13
C TRP A 358 24.84 -5.07 4.79
N PHE A 359 24.27 -5.91 3.93
CA PHE A 359 22.84 -5.88 3.62
C PHE A 359 22.00 -5.97 4.90
N GLU A 360 22.27 -6.97 5.75
CA GLU A 360 21.51 -7.20 6.98
C GLU A 360 21.76 -6.10 8.01
N ARG A 361 23.01 -5.66 8.17
CA ARG A 361 23.37 -4.58 9.12
C ARG A 361 22.71 -3.25 8.76
N ILE A 362 22.66 -2.90 7.47
CA ILE A 362 21.97 -1.70 6.99
C ILE A 362 20.46 -1.81 7.22
N GLY A 363 19.85 -2.94 6.84
CA GLY A 363 18.42 -3.15 7.06
C GLY A 363 18.05 -3.11 8.55
N ALA A 364 18.86 -3.71 9.41
CA ALA A 364 18.67 -3.68 10.86
C ALA A 364 18.74 -2.26 11.44
N LEU A 365 19.67 -1.42 10.96
CA LEU A 365 19.75 -0.02 11.37
C LEU A 365 18.43 0.73 11.09
N ASP A 366 17.93 0.64 9.87
CA ASP A 366 16.70 1.33 9.44
C ASP A 366 15.46 0.85 10.22
N ILE A 367 15.34 -0.47 10.42
CA ILE A 367 14.28 -1.08 11.23
C ILE A 367 14.32 -0.57 12.68
N GLU A 368 15.52 -0.52 13.29
CA GLU A 368 15.70 -0.04 14.66
C GLU A 368 15.42 1.46 14.81
N GLU A 369 15.75 2.28 13.82
CA GLU A 369 15.41 3.71 13.83
C GLU A 369 13.89 3.92 13.84
N TYR A 370 13.17 3.22 12.95
CA TYR A 370 11.71 3.28 12.86
C TYR A 370 11.04 2.70 14.13
N ASN A 371 11.32 1.43 14.40
CA ASN A 371 11.65 0.89 15.72
C ASN A 371 11.30 1.73 16.95
N ARG A 372 12.33 2.49 17.32
CA ARG A 372 12.44 3.30 18.52
C ARG A 372 11.46 4.46 18.52
N VAL A 373 11.19 5.06 17.36
CA VAL A 373 10.19 6.14 17.26
C VAL A 373 8.79 5.61 17.54
N MET A 374 8.42 4.48 16.96
CA MET A 374 7.07 3.90 17.14
C MET A 374 6.81 3.49 18.59
N LYS A 375 7.82 2.98 19.29
CA LYS A 375 7.70 2.48 20.67
C LYS A 375 7.94 3.52 21.75
N TYR A 376 8.54 4.64 21.39
CA TYR A 376 8.90 5.69 22.35
C TYR A 376 7.73 6.11 23.23
N ASN A 377 8.01 6.24 24.53
CA ASN A 377 7.07 6.73 25.54
C ASN A 377 5.73 5.95 25.55
N ASN A 378 5.81 4.62 25.68
CA ASN A 378 4.64 3.73 25.63
C ASN A 378 3.86 3.87 24.32
N SER A 379 4.61 3.84 23.22
CA SER A 379 4.10 3.94 21.85
C SER A 379 3.24 5.18 21.59
N GLU A 380 3.64 6.35 22.14
CA GLU A 380 2.89 7.60 22.03
C GLU A 380 2.64 7.96 20.55
N HIS A 381 3.65 7.79 19.70
CA HIS A 381 3.55 8.05 18.27
C HIS A 381 2.53 7.13 17.61
N SER A 382 2.68 5.81 17.78
CA SER A 382 1.80 4.82 17.16
C SER A 382 0.35 4.92 17.64
N ARG A 383 0.13 5.20 18.94
CA ARG A 383 -1.23 5.38 19.49
C ARG A 383 -1.89 6.66 18.97
N LEU A 384 -1.16 7.76 18.84
CA LEU A 384 -1.70 8.99 18.25
C LEU A 384 -2.01 8.80 16.76
N ALA A 385 -1.09 8.17 16.01
CA ALA A 385 -1.24 7.94 14.58
C ALA A 385 -2.39 6.98 14.25
N MET A 386 -2.46 5.84 14.94
CA MET A 386 -3.42 4.78 14.63
C MET A 386 -4.72 4.85 15.43
N GLY A 387 -4.84 5.78 16.38
CA GLY A 387 -6.03 5.97 17.21
C GLY A 387 -7.34 6.03 16.41
N PRO A 388 -7.42 6.77 15.29
CA PRO A 388 -8.62 6.78 14.45
C PRO A 388 -8.96 5.45 13.79
N LEU A 389 -7.97 4.69 13.31
CA LEU A 389 -8.22 3.36 12.72
C LEU A 389 -8.63 2.35 13.79
N TRP A 390 -8.03 2.41 14.97
CA TRP A 390 -8.50 1.67 16.13
C TRP A 390 -9.93 2.03 16.51
N ALA A 391 -10.32 3.30 16.44
CA ALA A 391 -11.69 3.73 16.68
C ALA A 391 -12.67 3.10 15.68
N GLU A 392 -12.29 3.02 14.40
CA GLU A 392 -13.11 2.36 13.37
C GLU A 392 -13.31 0.86 13.65
N MET A 393 -12.24 0.12 13.96
CA MET A 393 -12.35 -1.31 14.30
C MET A 393 -13.11 -1.52 15.62
N LYS A 394 -12.84 -0.68 16.61
CA LYS A 394 -13.50 -0.70 17.92
C LYS A 394 -15.01 -0.55 17.79
N ASP A 395 -15.50 0.35 16.93
CA ASP A 395 -16.94 0.52 16.72
C ASP A 395 -17.63 -0.77 16.25
N ILE A 396 -16.94 -1.59 15.44
CA ILE A 396 -17.43 -2.92 15.04
C ILE A 396 -17.45 -3.86 16.25
N TRP A 397 -16.35 -3.91 17.01
CA TRP A 397 -16.22 -4.88 18.11
C TRP A 397 -17.11 -4.56 19.31
N GLU A 398 -17.39 -3.29 19.57
CA GLU A 398 -18.31 -2.85 20.62
C GLU A 398 -19.71 -3.43 20.43
N LEU A 399 -20.13 -3.69 19.20
CA LEU A 399 -21.43 -4.29 18.92
C LEU A 399 -21.57 -5.66 19.61
N PHE A 400 -20.51 -6.48 19.67
CA PHE A 400 -20.54 -7.78 20.38
C PHE A 400 -20.74 -7.62 21.90
N LEU A 401 -20.20 -6.55 22.48
CA LEU A 401 -20.31 -6.29 23.92
C LEU A 401 -21.62 -5.60 24.32
N ARG A 402 -22.41 -5.10 23.35
CA ARG A 402 -23.74 -4.53 23.63
C ARG A 402 -24.70 -5.64 24.01
N ARG A 403 -25.18 -5.62 25.25
CA ARG A 403 -26.26 -6.50 25.71
C ARG A 403 -27.61 -5.99 25.17
N ASP A 404 -28.25 -6.70 24.24
CA ASP A 404 -29.72 -6.62 24.13
C ASP A 404 -30.35 -7.34 25.34
N LYS A 405 -31.35 -6.70 25.97
CA LYS A 405 -32.18 -7.26 27.05
C LYS A 405 -32.89 -8.57 26.66
N ARG A 406 -32.88 -8.95 25.39
CA ARG A 406 -33.55 -10.13 24.82
C ARG A 406 -32.59 -11.19 24.26
N GLY A 407 -31.28 -11.02 24.37
CA GLY A 407 -30.29 -12.01 23.91
C GLY A 407 -30.30 -12.28 22.40
N LYS A 408 -30.69 -11.30 21.58
CA LYS A 408 -30.64 -11.38 20.11
C LYS A 408 -29.32 -10.81 19.57
N ASN A 409 -29.00 -11.19 18.33
CA ASN A 409 -27.79 -10.78 17.61
C ASN A 409 -27.55 -9.26 17.72
N PRO A 410 -26.30 -8.84 17.91
CA PRO A 410 -25.97 -7.43 18.13
C PRO A 410 -26.29 -6.61 16.88
N SER A 411 -27.17 -5.63 17.04
CA SER A 411 -27.41 -4.58 16.05
C SER A 411 -27.12 -3.21 16.66
N GLY A 412 -26.56 -2.31 15.87
CA GLY A 412 -26.49 -0.88 16.16
C GLY A 412 -27.88 -0.30 16.37
N GLU A 413 -27.95 0.92 16.93
CA GLU A 413 -29.22 1.63 17.13
C GLU A 413 -29.97 1.89 15.81
N ASP A 414 -29.24 1.86 14.70
CA ASP A 414 -29.70 1.99 13.31
C ASP A 414 -29.94 0.64 12.60
N GLY A 415 -29.73 -0.49 13.28
CA GLY A 415 -29.82 -1.83 12.69
C GLY A 415 -28.51 -2.37 12.11
N THR A 416 -27.39 -1.64 12.23
CA THR A 416 -26.07 -2.09 11.71
C THR A 416 -25.61 -3.37 12.40
N VAL A 417 -25.29 -4.41 11.65
CA VAL A 417 -24.69 -5.63 12.18
C VAL A 417 -23.19 -5.65 11.91
N PRO A 418 -22.36 -6.28 12.76
CA PRO A 418 -20.95 -6.48 12.45
C PRO A 418 -20.79 -7.30 11.16
N PRO A 419 -19.95 -6.86 10.20
CA PRO A 419 -19.65 -7.70 9.04
C PRO A 419 -18.97 -9.00 9.49
N ARG A 420 -19.11 -10.07 8.73
CA ARG A 420 -18.37 -11.32 8.98
C ARG A 420 -16.87 -11.10 8.78
N LEU A 421 -16.49 -10.41 7.70
CA LEU A 421 -15.12 -10.04 7.37
C LEU A 421 -15.02 -8.53 7.13
N ALA A 422 -14.10 -7.88 7.83
CA ALA A 422 -13.67 -6.52 7.51
C ALA A 422 -12.22 -6.55 7.01
N LEU A 423 -12.00 -6.22 5.74
CA LEU A 423 -10.69 -6.15 5.11
C LEU A 423 -10.21 -4.70 5.04
N TYR A 424 -9.03 -4.45 5.61
CA TYR A 424 -8.33 -3.18 5.62
C TYR A 424 -7.00 -3.33 4.86
N SER A 425 -6.90 -2.77 3.66
CA SER A 425 -5.69 -2.84 2.83
C SER A 425 -4.86 -1.57 2.94
N GLY A 426 -3.67 -1.69 3.53
CA GLY A 426 -2.77 -0.58 3.82
C GLY A 426 -1.31 -0.94 3.59
N HIS A 427 -0.45 -0.41 4.46
CA HIS A 427 0.99 -0.39 4.32
C HIS A 427 1.69 -1.11 5.48
N ASP A 428 3.00 -1.27 5.38
CA ASP A 428 3.86 -1.61 6.52
C ASP A 428 3.68 -0.61 7.66
N THR A 429 3.67 0.67 7.31
CA THR A 429 3.36 1.81 8.18
C THR A 429 1.92 1.83 8.70
N THR A 430 1.07 0.87 8.32
CA THR A 430 -0.19 0.57 9.00
C THR A 430 0.01 -0.50 10.06
N ILE A 431 0.53 -1.66 9.66
CA ILE A 431 0.65 -2.85 10.52
C ILE A 431 1.61 -2.62 11.68
N MET A 432 2.82 -2.10 11.41
CA MET A 432 3.85 -1.94 12.43
C MET A 432 3.41 -1.02 13.57
N PRO A 433 2.86 0.19 13.33
CA PRO A 433 2.34 1.01 14.42
C PRO A 433 1.07 0.43 15.06
N LEU A 434 0.21 -0.32 14.35
CA LEU A 434 -0.89 -1.05 15.01
C LEU A 434 -0.35 -2.04 16.05
N LEU A 435 0.65 -2.86 15.69
CA LEU A 435 1.31 -3.78 16.61
C LEU A 435 1.93 -3.04 17.80
N ALA A 436 2.73 -2.00 17.54
CA ALA A 436 3.39 -1.22 18.59
C ALA A 436 2.40 -0.51 19.52
N SER A 437 1.21 -0.09 19.03
CA SER A 437 0.23 0.64 19.83
C SER A 437 -0.43 -0.19 20.94
N ILE A 438 -0.55 -1.51 20.74
CA ILE A 438 -1.05 -2.47 21.75
C ILE A 438 -0.01 -2.67 22.85
N SER A 439 1.21 -3.01 22.46
CA SER A 439 2.36 -3.13 23.37
C SER A 439 3.65 -2.93 22.58
N PRO A 440 4.65 -2.22 23.14
CA PRO A 440 5.97 -2.13 22.51
C PRO A 440 6.61 -3.51 22.33
N ASP A 441 6.33 -4.47 23.21
CA ASP A 441 6.98 -5.79 23.21
C ASP A 441 6.16 -6.89 22.50
N LEU A 442 5.12 -6.52 21.73
CA LEU A 442 4.17 -7.48 21.16
C LEU A 442 4.76 -8.37 20.06
N TRP A 443 5.77 -7.87 19.37
CA TRP A 443 6.40 -8.54 18.24
C TRP A 443 7.93 -8.39 18.33
N ASN A 444 8.68 -9.21 17.60
CA ASN A 444 10.12 -9.38 17.80
C ASN A 444 10.95 -8.13 17.45
N ASP A 445 10.35 -7.07 16.91
CA ASP A 445 10.96 -5.77 16.58
C ASP A 445 12.14 -5.77 15.63
N THR A 446 12.61 -6.93 15.22
CA THR A 446 13.80 -7.14 14.41
C THR A 446 13.50 -7.19 12.92
N GLU A 447 12.21 -7.20 12.54
CA GLU A 447 11.78 -7.38 11.16
C GLU A 447 10.84 -6.26 10.75
N TRP A 448 11.07 -5.70 9.56
CA TRP A 448 10.08 -4.87 8.89
C TRP A 448 8.92 -5.74 8.42
N ALA A 449 7.68 -5.26 8.50
CA ALA A 449 6.52 -6.02 8.07
C ALA A 449 6.67 -6.46 6.59
N PRO A 450 6.83 -7.76 6.28
CA PRO A 450 7.08 -8.22 4.90
C PRO A 450 5.96 -7.90 3.91
N TYR A 451 6.23 -8.00 2.61
CA TYR A 451 5.18 -7.87 1.59
C TYR A 451 4.02 -8.84 1.86
N ALA A 452 2.79 -8.42 1.54
CA ALA A 452 1.59 -9.23 1.80
C ALA A 452 1.48 -9.70 3.26
N SER A 453 1.99 -8.90 4.21
CA SER A 453 1.79 -9.18 5.63
C SER A 453 0.32 -9.08 5.98
N MET A 454 -0.14 -9.96 6.87
CA MET A 454 -1.54 -10.04 7.30
C MET A 454 -1.62 -10.10 8.82
N LEU A 455 -2.32 -9.12 9.40
CA LEU A 455 -2.68 -9.05 10.81
C LEU A 455 -4.19 -9.33 10.94
N LEU A 456 -4.55 -10.32 11.74
CA LEU A 456 -5.93 -10.75 11.96
C LEU A 456 -6.34 -10.53 13.41
N PHE A 457 -7.57 -10.04 13.59
CA PHE A 457 -8.31 -10.11 14.83
C PHE A 457 -9.56 -10.95 14.60
N GLU A 458 -9.61 -12.14 15.20
CA GLU A 458 -10.79 -12.99 15.21
C GLU A 458 -11.60 -12.69 16.47
N ILE A 459 -12.93 -12.63 16.36
CA ILE A 459 -13.85 -12.53 17.50
C ILE A 459 -14.68 -13.81 17.59
N HIS A 460 -14.63 -14.45 18.75
CA HIS A 460 -15.27 -15.72 19.08
C HIS A 460 -16.34 -15.53 20.13
N GLU A 461 -17.51 -16.14 19.95
CA GLU A 461 -18.59 -16.22 20.94
C GLU A 461 -18.59 -17.60 21.60
N PHE A 462 -18.75 -17.65 22.93
CA PHE A 462 -19.01 -18.91 23.62
C PHE A 462 -20.48 -19.35 23.46
N ILE A 463 -20.69 -20.56 22.95
CA ILE A 463 -22.02 -21.07 22.59
C ILE A 463 -22.68 -21.97 23.66
N ASP A 464 -21.91 -22.42 24.66
CA ASP A 464 -22.38 -23.32 25.72
C ASP A 464 -21.95 -22.87 27.12
N SER A 465 -21.44 -23.77 27.97
CA SER A 465 -20.89 -23.43 29.29
C SER A 465 -19.41 -23.04 29.14
N TRP A 466 -19.06 -21.82 29.54
CA TRP A 466 -17.69 -21.32 29.46
C TRP A 466 -17.11 -20.97 30.82
N ASN A 467 -15.79 -20.81 30.85
CA ASN A 467 -15.09 -20.36 32.04
C ASN A 467 -15.28 -18.84 32.24
N THR A 468 -16.29 -18.45 33.02
CA THR A 468 -16.61 -17.03 33.30
C THR A 468 -15.53 -16.28 34.09
N THR A 469 -14.58 -16.99 34.69
CA THR A 469 -13.42 -16.37 35.36
C THR A 469 -12.36 -15.94 34.36
N LEU A 470 -12.25 -16.63 33.23
CA LEU A 470 -11.34 -16.27 32.13
C LEU A 470 -12.02 -15.36 31.10
N PHE A 471 -13.32 -15.55 30.86
CA PHE A 471 -14.10 -14.82 29.86
C PHE A 471 -15.40 -14.27 30.45
N GLU A 472 -15.34 -13.09 31.04
CA GLU A 472 -16.50 -12.40 31.61
C GLU A 472 -17.49 -11.92 30.54
N SER A 473 -16.99 -11.50 29.37
CA SER A 473 -17.81 -10.85 28.34
C SER A 473 -18.60 -11.81 27.45
N ARG A 474 -18.37 -13.14 27.57
CA ARG A 474 -18.84 -14.20 26.65
C ARG A 474 -18.21 -14.12 25.24
N TYR A 475 -17.36 -13.13 24.98
CA TYR A 475 -16.63 -13.01 23.74
C TYR A 475 -15.13 -13.04 23.99
N ALA A 476 -14.41 -13.73 23.12
CA ALA A 476 -12.96 -13.75 23.11
C ALA A 476 -12.44 -13.17 21.81
N PHE A 477 -11.22 -12.64 21.84
CA PHE A 477 -10.47 -12.32 20.65
C PHE A 477 -9.24 -13.23 20.49
N ARG A 478 -8.82 -13.41 19.24
CA ARG A 478 -7.53 -14.00 18.87
C ARG A 478 -6.79 -13.03 17.94
N MET A 479 -5.52 -12.79 18.22
CA MET A 479 -4.67 -11.93 17.40
C MET A 479 -3.62 -12.77 16.70
N ILE A 480 -3.49 -12.65 15.37
CA ILE A 480 -2.59 -13.46 14.55
C ILE A 480 -1.83 -12.56 13.58
N TYR A 481 -0.51 -12.68 13.53
CA TYR A 481 0.34 -11.96 12.58
C TYR A 481 1.12 -12.95 11.72
N ASN A 482 0.87 -12.96 10.41
CA ASN A 482 1.54 -13.86 9.45
C ASN A 482 1.52 -15.34 9.88
N GLY A 483 0.36 -15.83 10.34
CA GLY A 483 0.18 -17.21 10.83
C GLY A 483 0.66 -17.45 12.27
N LYS A 484 1.34 -16.49 12.91
CA LYS A 484 1.77 -16.60 14.31
C LYS A 484 0.71 -16.02 15.25
N VAL A 485 0.22 -16.83 16.18
CA VAL A 485 -0.71 -16.37 17.23
C VAL A 485 0.05 -15.48 18.22
N LEU A 486 -0.46 -14.26 18.43
CA LEU A 486 0.10 -13.26 19.33
C LEU A 486 -0.75 -13.02 20.59
N THR A 487 -1.93 -13.64 20.72
CA THR A 487 -2.88 -13.37 21.81
C THR A 487 -2.24 -13.43 23.21
N GLY A 488 -1.45 -14.46 23.50
CA GLY A 488 -0.78 -14.59 24.81
C GLY A 488 0.30 -13.54 25.09
N GLN A 489 0.74 -12.79 24.08
CA GLN A 489 1.69 -11.67 24.22
C GLN A 489 0.98 -10.33 24.45
N VAL A 490 -0.36 -10.28 24.31
CA VAL A 490 -1.15 -9.07 24.56
C VAL A 490 -1.25 -8.82 26.08
N PRO A 491 -0.97 -7.59 26.56
CA PRO A 491 -1.06 -7.28 27.99
C PRO A 491 -2.43 -7.63 28.60
N GLY A 492 -2.43 -8.32 29.74
CA GLY A 492 -3.66 -8.76 30.41
C GLY A 492 -4.23 -10.09 29.89
N CYS A 493 -3.67 -10.64 28.82
CA CYS A 493 -4.00 -11.99 28.36
C CYS A 493 -3.08 -13.04 29.01
N HIS A 494 -3.56 -14.28 29.07
CA HIS A 494 -2.78 -15.39 29.61
C HIS A 494 -1.79 -15.89 28.56
N ALA A 495 -0.51 -16.02 28.95
CA ALA A 495 0.58 -16.38 28.04
C ALA A 495 0.40 -17.73 27.33
N ASP A 496 -0.26 -18.68 27.99
CA ASP A 496 -0.44 -20.05 27.48
C ASP A 496 -1.74 -20.22 26.67
N LEU A 497 -2.55 -19.17 26.51
CA LEU A 497 -3.86 -19.24 25.85
C LEU A 497 -3.85 -18.48 24.53
N GLU A 498 -4.52 -19.06 23.52
CA GLU A 498 -4.68 -18.44 22.20
C GLU A 498 -5.92 -17.54 22.11
N LEU A 499 -6.80 -17.60 23.09
CA LEU A 499 -7.99 -16.76 23.23
C LEU A 499 -7.88 -15.90 24.49
N CYS A 500 -8.37 -14.67 24.41
CA CYS A 500 -8.42 -13.73 25.52
C CYS A 500 -9.73 -12.97 25.51
N ASP A 501 -10.26 -12.57 26.67
CA ASP A 501 -11.54 -11.86 26.75
C ASP A 501 -11.51 -10.58 25.90
N LEU A 502 -12.54 -10.37 25.08
CA LEU A 502 -12.67 -9.19 24.23
C LEU A 502 -12.63 -7.88 25.04
N GLN A 503 -13.17 -7.89 26.26
CA GLN A 503 -13.13 -6.76 27.19
C GLN A 503 -11.71 -6.35 27.53
N THR A 504 -10.74 -7.28 27.57
CA THR A 504 -9.32 -6.99 27.80
C THR A 504 -8.76 -6.16 26.64
N LEU A 505 -8.98 -6.56 25.39
CA LEU A 505 -8.56 -5.78 24.22
C LEU A 505 -9.20 -4.39 24.24
N MET A 506 -10.50 -4.33 24.54
CA MET A 506 -11.24 -3.07 24.64
C MET A 506 -10.66 -2.13 25.69
N GLN A 507 -10.29 -2.63 26.87
CA GLN A 507 -9.64 -1.83 27.92
C GLN A 507 -8.27 -1.29 27.49
N ILE A 508 -7.51 -2.06 26.70
CA ILE A 508 -6.21 -1.63 26.16
C ILE A 508 -6.39 -0.48 25.17
N ILE A 509 -7.32 -0.61 24.22
CA ILE A 509 -7.44 0.35 23.11
C ILE A 509 -8.27 1.58 23.47
N GLN A 510 -9.23 1.47 24.39
CA GLN A 510 -10.17 2.56 24.71
C GLN A 510 -9.51 3.91 25.08
N PRO A 511 -8.35 3.97 25.78
CA PRO A 511 -7.67 5.22 26.08
C PRO A 511 -7.16 6.00 24.86
N PHE A 512 -6.93 5.34 23.71
CA PHE A 512 -6.34 5.97 22.52
C PHE A 512 -7.11 5.76 21.21
N ALA A 513 -8.08 4.84 21.17
CA ALA A 513 -8.95 4.60 20.03
C ALA A 513 -10.01 5.70 19.89
N THR A 514 -9.57 6.88 19.42
CA THR A 514 -10.39 8.08 19.24
C THR A 514 -10.23 8.67 17.84
N ARG A 515 -11.33 9.20 17.29
CA ARG A 515 -11.33 10.02 16.06
C ARG A 515 -10.89 11.46 16.31
N ALA A 516 -11.04 11.95 17.53
CA ALA A 516 -10.60 13.27 17.95
C ALA A 516 -9.13 13.18 18.42
N THR A 517 -8.20 13.22 17.46
CA THR A 517 -6.77 13.20 17.74
C THR A 517 -6.30 14.59 18.18
N ASP A 518 -5.58 14.66 19.31
CA ASP A 518 -4.94 15.90 19.74
C ASP A 518 -3.67 16.13 18.93
N CYS A 519 -3.85 16.72 17.75
CA CYS A 519 -2.80 17.09 16.82
C CYS A 519 -2.21 18.47 17.10
N THR A 520 -2.52 19.10 18.24
CA THR A 520 -1.93 20.40 18.58
C THR A 520 -0.47 20.23 18.95
N SER A 521 0.43 20.85 18.18
CA SER A 521 1.85 20.89 18.53
C SER A 521 2.07 21.93 19.63
N GLY A 522 2.71 21.55 20.73
CA GLY A 522 3.05 22.48 21.82
C GLY A 522 4.06 23.55 21.37
N ALA A 523 4.76 23.30 20.27
CA ALA A 523 5.55 24.28 19.57
C ALA A 523 4.67 25.10 18.63
N LYS A 524 4.62 26.43 18.83
CA LYS A 524 4.34 27.35 17.73
C LYS A 524 5.37 27.08 16.65
N GLN A 525 5.02 26.33 15.62
CA GLN A 525 5.81 26.27 14.40
C GLN A 525 5.93 27.72 13.90
N LYS A 526 7.11 28.33 14.08
CA LYS A 526 7.49 29.40 13.18
C LYS A 526 7.53 28.74 11.81
N ALA A 527 6.54 29.03 10.99
CA ALA A 527 6.53 28.67 9.58
C ALA A 527 7.96 28.86 9.01
N GLY A 528 8.45 27.84 8.32
CA GLY A 528 9.79 27.79 7.77
C GLY A 528 10.13 29.03 6.96
N TYR A 529 10.84 29.96 7.60
CA TYR A 529 11.99 30.56 6.97
C TYR A 529 13.17 29.77 7.50
N MET A 530 13.94 29.14 6.60
CA MET A 530 15.31 28.71 6.90
C MET A 530 15.99 29.88 7.62
N SER A 531 16.15 29.75 8.94
CA SER A 531 16.77 30.79 9.73
C SER A 531 18.26 30.66 9.50
N SER A 532 18.77 31.54 8.64
CA SER A 532 20.19 31.87 8.47
C SER A 532 20.92 32.18 9.79
N VAL A 533 20.21 32.21 10.93
CA VAL A 533 20.73 32.45 12.28
C VAL A 533 21.46 31.24 12.88
N ALA A 534 21.15 30.00 12.46
CA ALA A 534 21.84 28.82 13.01
C ALA A 534 23.31 28.73 12.57
N VAL A 535 23.62 29.21 11.36
CA VAL A 535 25.00 29.26 10.85
C VAL A 535 25.81 30.32 11.59
N VAL A 536 25.22 31.49 11.88
CA VAL A 536 25.92 32.68 12.42
C VAL A 536 26.43 32.50 13.85
N ASN A 537 25.86 31.58 14.64
CA ASN A 537 26.32 31.32 16.02
C ASN A 537 27.44 30.28 16.14
N THR A 538 27.88 29.68 15.03
CA THR A 538 29.05 28.79 15.03
C THR A 538 30.33 29.59 14.73
N LYS A 539 31.47 29.22 15.31
CA LYS A 539 32.77 29.84 14.98
C LYS A 539 33.06 29.84 13.46
N ARG A 540 32.60 28.81 12.74
CA ARG A 540 32.70 28.70 11.28
C ARG A 540 31.79 29.70 10.54
N GLY A 541 30.56 29.92 11.01
CA GLY A 541 29.66 30.87 10.37
C GLY A 541 30.03 32.34 10.59
N ILE A 542 30.58 32.67 11.78
CA ILE A 542 31.16 34.01 12.02
C ILE A 542 32.31 34.28 11.03
N MET A 543 33.20 33.29 10.83
CA MET A 543 34.30 33.40 9.85
C MET A 543 33.80 33.57 8.41
N MET A 544 32.77 32.83 8.00
CA MET A 544 32.17 32.99 6.66
C MET A 544 31.51 34.35 6.48
N PHE A 545 30.81 34.86 7.50
CA PHE A 545 30.16 36.17 7.44
C PHE A 545 31.18 37.31 7.24
N PHE A 546 32.28 37.31 8.01
CA PHE A 546 33.35 38.29 7.80
C PHE A 546 34.05 38.15 6.45
N SER A 547 34.20 36.92 5.94
CA SER A 547 34.79 36.67 4.62
C SER A 547 33.94 37.24 3.49
N LEU A 548 32.60 37.11 3.59
CA LEU A 548 31.66 37.67 2.61
C LEU A 548 31.65 39.20 2.62
N ILE A 549 31.71 39.83 3.79
CA ILE A 549 31.81 41.29 3.92
C ILE A 549 33.11 41.79 3.26
N LEU A 550 34.23 41.11 3.50
CA LEU A 550 35.52 41.47 2.92
C LEU A 550 35.49 41.33 1.39
N LEU A 551 34.91 40.24 0.87
CA LEU A 551 34.78 40.01 -0.56
C LEU A 551 33.90 41.09 -1.21
N GLY A 552 32.78 41.44 -0.58
CA GLY A 552 31.89 42.51 -1.03
C GLY A 552 32.56 43.88 -1.07
N ALA A 553 33.38 44.20 -0.06
CA ALA A 553 34.15 45.43 -0.03
C ALA A 553 35.21 45.48 -1.16
N ILE A 554 35.87 44.36 -1.47
CA ILE A 554 36.85 44.26 -2.56
C ILE A 554 36.15 44.43 -3.92
N VAL A 555 35.05 43.72 -4.16
CA VAL A 555 34.29 43.83 -5.42
C VAL A 555 33.73 45.24 -5.59
N GLY A 556 33.19 45.84 -4.53
CA GLY A 556 32.71 47.22 -4.53
C GLY A 556 33.82 48.22 -4.83
N ALA A 557 35.02 48.05 -4.26
CA ALA A 557 36.17 48.89 -4.53
C ALA A 557 36.65 48.76 -5.99
N ILE A 558 36.67 47.54 -6.55
CA ILE A 558 37.03 47.29 -7.96
C ILE A 558 36.00 47.93 -8.89
N ALA A 559 34.70 47.76 -8.62
CA ALA A 559 33.64 48.34 -9.42
C ALA A 559 33.68 49.88 -9.37
N ALA A 560 33.87 50.46 -8.19
CA ALA A 560 34.03 51.90 -8.02
C ALA A 560 35.28 52.41 -8.75
N TYR A 561 36.40 51.68 -8.67
CA TYR A 561 37.61 52.02 -9.43
C TYR A 561 37.33 52.03 -10.93
N VAL A 562 36.75 50.96 -11.49
CA VAL A 562 36.43 50.86 -12.92
C VAL A 562 35.48 51.97 -13.38
N LEU A 563 34.48 52.32 -12.57
CA LEU A 563 33.53 53.39 -12.87
C LEU A 563 34.18 54.79 -12.80
N VAL A 564 35.08 55.02 -11.84
CA VAL A 564 35.78 56.30 -11.68
C VAL A 564 36.91 56.46 -12.72
N THR A 565 37.59 55.39 -13.11
CA THR A 565 38.71 55.44 -14.06
C THR A 565 38.27 55.30 -15.52
N GLY A 566 36.97 55.09 -15.80
CA GLY A 566 36.41 55.10 -17.15
C GLY A 566 37.04 54.06 -18.11
N SER A 567 37.62 52.99 -17.57
CA SER A 567 38.57 52.13 -18.30
C SER A 567 37.91 51.12 -19.25
N LEU A 568 36.58 51.16 -19.42
CA LEU A 568 35.83 50.28 -20.34
C LEU A 568 35.30 51.00 -21.59
N CYS A 569 35.83 52.16 -21.95
CA CYS A 569 35.56 52.78 -23.25
C CYS A 569 36.76 52.66 -24.19
N GLY A 570 36.96 51.44 -24.73
CA GLY A 570 37.90 51.15 -25.80
C GLY A 570 37.21 51.16 -27.16
N LYS A 571 37.45 52.22 -27.95
CA LYS A 571 37.10 52.36 -29.37
C LYS A 571 37.59 51.19 -30.23
N ARG A 572 36.77 50.78 -31.21
CA ARG A 572 37.04 50.54 -32.65
C ARG A 572 36.13 49.41 -33.17
N ILE A 573 35.71 49.27 -34.43
CA ILE A 573 35.63 50.03 -35.69
C ILE A 573 34.79 49.11 -36.61
N LEU A 574 33.92 49.67 -37.46
CA LEU A 574 33.25 48.95 -38.54
C LEU A 574 34.24 48.31 -39.53
N SER A 575 33.99 47.05 -39.93
CA SER A 575 34.46 46.54 -41.22
C SER A 575 33.38 45.71 -41.92
N TYR A 576 33.19 46.09 -43.17
CA TYR A 576 32.21 45.65 -44.17
C TYR A 576 32.90 44.66 -45.10
N THR A 577 32.24 43.55 -45.48
CA THR A 577 32.55 42.84 -46.74
C THR A 577 31.29 42.19 -47.32
N PRO A 578 31.01 42.36 -48.65
CA PRO A 578 29.88 41.75 -49.37
C PRO A 578 30.31 40.56 -50.26
N ILE A 579 29.36 39.76 -50.76
CA ILE A 579 29.16 39.34 -52.18
C ILE A 579 28.21 38.11 -52.34
N GLU A 580 27.17 38.36 -53.16
CA GLU A 580 26.47 37.57 -54.22
C GLU A 580 25.71 36.23 -54.00
N ASP A 581 24.37 36.36 -54.09
CA ASP A 581 23.40 35.78 -55.06
C ASP A 581 23.75 34.54 -55.92
N SER A 582 22.83 33.55 -55.93
CA SER A 582 21.98 33.28 -57.11
C SER A 582 20.86 32.23 -56.85
N THR A 583 19.65 32.62 -57.30
CA THR A 583 18.56 31.84 -57.95
C THR A 583 17.87 30.67 -57.23
N SER A 584 16.57 30.36 -57.42
CA SER A 584 15.33 31.02 -57.84
C SER A 584 14.27 29.90 -57.93
N ALA A 585 13.06 30.08 -57.41
CA ALA A 585 11.81 29.65 -58.07
C ALA A 585 10.56 30.13 -57.31
N ARG A 586 9.69 30.82 -58.04
CA ARG A 586 8.37 31.35 -57.63
C ARG A 586 7.24 30.40 -58.09
N PHE A 587 6.08 30.48 -57.42
CA PHE A 587 4.77 30.99 -57.91
C PHE A 587 3.56 30.18 -57.38
N GLY A 588 2.51 30.89 -56.96
CA GLY A 588 1.13 30.38 -57.03
C GLY A 588 0.14 30.91 -55.98
N LEU A 589 -0.25 32.18 -56.03
CA LEU A 589 -1.46 32.72 -55.39
C LEU A 589 -2.68 32.43 -56.29
N ARG A 590 -3.83 32.09 -55.69
CA ARG A 590 -5.18 32.54 -56.11
C ARG A 590 -6.26 32.34 -55.04
N ASP A 591 -6.98 33.45 -54.83
CA ASP A 591 -8.41 33.64 -54.59
C ASP A 591 -9.09 33.26 -53.24
N ALA A 592 -9.63 34.32 -52.62
CA ALA A 592 -10.65 34.32 -51.56
C ALA A 592 -12.07 34.09 -52.16
N PRO A 593 -13.15 33.93 -51.37
CA PRO A 593 -13.76 35.10 -50.71
C PRO A 593 -14.37 34.88 -49.32
N SER A 594 -14.60 36.03 -48.69
CA SER A 594 -15.32 36.38 -47.46
C SER A 594 -16.71 35.76 -47.25
N PHE A 595 -17.09 35.55 -45.98
CA PHE A 595 -18.45 35.81 -45.52
C PHE A 595 -18.47 36.39 -44.10
N SER A 596 -19.38 37.34 -43.92
CA SER A 596 -19.57 38.27 -42.83
C SER A 596 -20.77 37.90 -41.95
N GLY A 597 -20.67 38.16 -40.65
CA GLY A 597 -21.79 38.73 -39.89
C GLY A 597 -22.48 37.84 -38.83
N PRO A 598 -23.24 38.48 -37.90
CA PRO A 598 -23.07 38.27 -36.45
C PRO A 598 -24.38 37.97 -35.68
N VAL A 599 -24.32 37.34 -34.50
CA VAL A 599 -25.38 37.34 -33.47
C VAL A 599 -24.69 36.95 -32.14
N GLY A 600 -24.87 37.53 -30.96
CA GLY A 600 -25.88 38.44 -30.40
C GLY A 600 -26.15 37.95 -28.97
N PHE A 601 -25.70 38.71 -27.97
CA PHE A 601 -26.09 38.57 -26.56
C PHE A 601 -27.59 38.84 -26.42
N GLN A 602 -28.32 37.99 -25.69
CA GLN A 602 -29.39 38.43 -24.78
C GLN A 602 -29.83 37.34 -23.80
N ASP A 603 -29.96 37.77 -22.56
CA ASP A 603 -30.43 37.08 -21.37
C ASP A 603 -31.96 36.85 -21.33
N GLU A 604 -32.33 35.82 -20.55
CA GLU A 604 -33.55 35.64 -19.73
C GLU A 604 -34.94 35.43 -20.40
N PRO A 605 -35.98 34.95 -19.65
CA PRO A 605 -36.02 33.91 -18.60
C PRO A 605 -37.23 32.95 -18.75
N HIS A 606 -37.23 31.81 -18.03
CA HIS A 606 -38.36 31.29 -17.23
C HIS A 606 -37.99 30.06 -16.42
#